data_AF-A0A2R6DW38-F1
#
_entry.id   AF-A0A2R6DW38-F1
#
_cell.length_a   1.000
_cell.length_b   1.000
_cell.length_c   1.000
_cell.angle_alpha   90.00
_cell.angle_beta   90.00
_cell.angle_gamma   90.00
#
_symmetry.space_group_name_H-M   'P 1'
#
loop_
_entity.id
_entity.type
_entity.pdbx_description
1 polymer ?
#
loop_
_entity_poly.entity_id
_entity_poly.type
_entity_poly.pdbx_seq_one_letter_code
_entity_poly.pdbx_strand_id
1 'polypeptide(L)' 'GFGEEATRYQVDHIRGKTSATQYSPPSCKTMQSYGDCVNMDDLCEQISHPMAYYEQQIDDADEDDLLDWRERERESSTS' A
#
# COMPACT_ATOMS: atom_id res chain seq x y z
N GLY A 1 -18.25 2.65 -23.01
CA GLY A 1 -17.44 1.42 -22.90
C GLY A 1 -16.16 1.74 -22.15
N PHE A 2 -15.56 0.77 -21.48
CA PHE A 2 -14.27 0.94 -20.82
C PHE A 2 -13.17 1.23 -21.87
N GLY A 3 -12.39 2.28 -21.65
CA GLY A 3 -11.31 2.69 -22.55
C GLY A 3 -10.03 1.88 -22.32
N GLU A 4 -10.05 0.59 -22.67
CA GLU A 4 -8.99 -0.38 -22.36
C GLU A 4 -7.59 0.10 -22.79
N GLU A 5 -7.48 0.69 -23.98
CA GLU A 5 -6.20 1.17 -24.51
C GLU A 5 -5.61 2.30 -23.66
N ALA A 6 -6.44 3.25 -23.24
CA ALA A 6 -6.01 4.35 -22.38
C ALA A 6 -5.60 3.84 -20.99
N THR A 7 -6.36 2.91 -20.41
CA THR A 7 -5.99 2.31 -19.13
C THR A 7 -4.67 1.54 -19.21
N ARG A 8 -4.47 0.75 -20.27
CA ARG A 8 -3.20 0.02 -20.46
C ARG A 8 -2.02 0.99 -20.58
N TYR A 9 -2.17 2.07 -21.35
CA TYR A 9 -1.14 3.09 -21.46
C TYR A 9 -0.75 3.69 -20.09
N GLN A 10 -1.75 4.06 -19.28
CA GLN A 10 -1.50 4.62 -17.95
C GLN A 10 -0.79 3.63 -17.03
N VAL A 11 -1.22 2.35 -17.04
CA VAL A 11 -0.59 1.30 -16.23
C VAL A 11 0.86 1.07 -16.66
N ASP A 12 1.14 1.00 -17.96
CA ASP A 12 2.51 0.80 -18.45
C ASP A 12 3.42 2.01 -18.19
N HIS A 13 2.87 3.22 -18.18
CA HIS A 13 3.60 4.43 -17.78
C HIS A 13 3.94 4.44 -16.29
N ILE A 14 2.97 4.15 -15.41
CA ILE A 14 3.16 4.10 -13.95
C ILE A 14 4.17 3.00 -13.57
N ARG A 15 4.17 1.87 -14.28
CA ARG A 15 5.11 0.76 -14.07
C ARG A 15 6.52 1.02 -14.65
N GLY A 16 6.75 2.18 -15.28
CA GLY A 16 8.05 2.52 -15.87
C GLY A 16 8.40 1.71 -17.13
N LYS A 17 7.43 1.13 -17.84
CA LYS A 17 7.68 0.50 -19.15
C LYS A 17 7.77 1.52 -20.29
N THR A 18 7.02 2.61 -20.16
CA THR A 18 6.96 3.69 -21.15
C THR A 18 7.67 4.96 -20.67
N SER A 19 7.78 5.16 -19.35
CA SER A 19 8.61 6.22 -18.74
C SER A 19 9.85 5.59 -18.11
N ALA A 20 10.99 6.28 -18.11
CA ALA A 20 12.17 5.81 -17.37
C ALA A 20 12.03 6.00 -15.84
N THR A 21 10.89 6.51 -15.37
CA THR A 21 10.69 6.91 -13.99
C THR A 21 10.04 5.78 -13.21
N GLN A 22 10.76 5.28 -12.20
CA GLN A 22 10.16 4.49 -11.14
C GLN A 22 9.65 5.43 -10.04
N TYR A 23 8.37 5.32 -9.72
CA TYR A 23 7.75 6.09 -8.64
C TYR A 23 7.82 5.28 -7.35
N SER A 24 8.61 5.75 -6.39
CA SER A 24 8.58 5.21 -5.03
C SER A 24 7.27 5.59 -4.33
N PRO A 25 6.84 4.83 -3.31
CA PRO A 25 5.75 5.24 -2.44
C PRO A 25 5.98 6.66 -1.87
N PRO A 26 4.91 7.44 -1.64
CA PRO A 26 5.03 8.74 -1.00
C PRO A 26 5.53 8.63 0.44
N SER A 27 6.15 9.69 0.96
CA SER A 27 6.50 9.78 2.39
C SER A 27 5.26 9.88 3.29
N CYS A 28 5.40 9.60 4.59
CA CYS A 28 4.30 9.79 5.55
C CYS A 28 3.76 11.24 5.50
N LYS A 29 4.66 12.22 5.45
CA LYS A 29 4.30 13.65 5.33
C LYS A 29 3.49 13.95 4.08
N THR A 30 3.82 13.31 2.96
CA THR A 30 3.08 13.45 1.70
C THR A 30 1.68 12.84 1.83
N MET A 31 1.57 11.62 2.36
CA MET A 31 0.27 10.97 2.59
C MET A 31 -0.62 11.78 3.55
N GLN A 32 -0.05 12.34 4.62
CA GLN A 32 -0.77 13.22 5.54
C GLN A 32 -1.28 14.48 4.82
N SER A 33 -0.45 15.10 3.99
CA SER A 33 -0.82 16.29 3.22
C SER A 33 -1.96 16.03 2.22
N TYR A 34 -2.02 14.81 1.67
CA TYR A 34 -3.07 14.40 0.73
C TYR A 34 -4.34 13.89 1.42
N GLY A 35 -4.29 13.61 2.72
CA GLY A 35 -5.40 13.02 3.48
C GLY A 35 -5.49 11.49 3.36
N ASP A 36 -4.45 10.83 2.83
CA ASP A 36 -4.41 9.38 2.62
C ASP A 36 -3.81 8.62 3.83
N CYS A 37 -3.28 9.33 4.83
CA CYS A 37 -2.72 8.71 6.03
C CYS A 37 -3.85 8.26 6.97
N VAL A 38 -3.99 6.95 7.17
CA VAL A 38 -5.09 6.36 7.95
C VAL A 38 -4.69 5.86 9.34
N ASN A 39 -3.39 5.69 9.59
CA ASN A 39 -2.85 5.16 10.84
C ASN A 39 -2.04 6.25 11.58
N MET A 40 -2.72 7.27 12.09
CA MET A 40 -2.09 8.39 12.81
C MET A 40 -1.95 8.09 14.32
N ASP A 41 -1.21 7.03 14.64
CA ASP A 41 -0.92 6.60 16.02
C ASP A 41 0.48 7.07 16.48
N ASP A 42 0.86 6.67 17.70
CA ASP A 42 2.15 7.02 18.32
C ASP A 42 3.37 6.54 17.50
N LEU A 43 3.22 5.47 16.72
CA LEU A 43 4.29 4.96 15.85
C LEU A 43 4.44 5.86 14.61
N CYS A 44 3.32 6.33 14.04
CA CYS A 44 3.32 7.28 12.94
C CYS A 44 4.04 8.60 13.27
N GLU A 45 4.02 9.04 14.54
CA GLU A 45 4.76 10.24 14.98
C GLU A 45 6.29 10.05 14.94
N GLN A 46 6.75 8.80 14.99
CA GLN A 46 8.17 8.43 15.09
C GLN A 46 8.76 7.93 13.76
N ILE A 47 7.91 7.60 12.78
CA ILE A 47 8.32 7.04 11.48
C ILE A 47 8.05 8.01 10.33
N SER A 48 9.01 8.10 9.41
CA SER A 48 8.96 9.04 8.27
C SER A 48 8.45 8.44 6.96
N HIS A 49 8.41 7.11 6.85
CA HIS A 49 8.06 6.42 5.62
C HIS A 49 7.04 5.29 5.86
N PRO A 50 5.98 5.19 5.04
CA PRO A 50 4.89 4.23 5.28
C PRO A 50 5.36 2.77 5.21
N MET A 51 6.34 2.44 4.37
CA MET A 51 6.87 1.08 4.32
C MET A 51 7.54 0.66 5.64
N ALA A 52 8.29 1.57 6.28
CA ALA A 52 8.90 1.28 7.57
C ALA A 52 7.85 1.14 8.69
N TYR A 53 6.74 1.90 8.60
CA TYR A 53 5.61 1.73 9.51
C TYR A 53 5.03 0.32 9.41
N TYR A 54 4.76 -0.15 8.18
CA TYR A 54 4.19 -1.49 7.98
C TYR A 54 5.17 -2.61 8.34
N GLU A 55 6.46 -2.44 8.08
CA GLU A 55 7.50 -3.39 8.51
C GLU A 55 7.48 -3.53 10.04
N GLN A 56 7.52 -2.43 10.78
CA GLN A 56 7.45 -2.45 12.24
C GLN A 56 6.15 -3.10 12.74
N GLN A 57 5.00 -2.78 12.13
CA GLN A 57 3.70 -3.36 12.50
C GLN A 57 3.64 -4.88 12.24
N ILE A 58 4.37 -5.39 11.24
CA ILE A 58 4.47 -6.83 10.98
C ILE A 58 5.42 -7.47 12.00
N ASP A 59 6.54 -6.83 12.30
CA ASP A 59 7.51 -7.33 13.26
C ASP A 59 6.94 -7.41 14.69
N ASP A 60 6.04 -6.48 15.05
CA ASP A 60 5.39 -6.42 16.37
C ASP A 60 4.15 -7.33 16.48
N ALA A 61 3.63 -7.85 15.37
CA ALA A 61 2.45 -8.71 15.37
C ALA A 61 2.79 -10.16 15.74
N ASP A 62 1.89 -10.83 16.48
CA ASP A 62 2.00 -12.26 16.72
C ASP A 62 1.77 -13.03 15.40
N GLU A 63 2.51 -14.12 15.19
CA GLU A 63 2.41 -14.92 13.95
C GLU A 63 0.99 -15.44 13.70
N ASP A 64 0.26 -15.74 14.78
CA ASP A 64 -1.14 -16.19 14.73
C ASP A 64 -2.10 -15.08 14.23
N ASP A 65 -1.73 -13.81 14.37
CA ASP A 65 -2.52 -12.66 13.90
C ASP A 65 -2.21 -12.27 12.43
N LEU A 66 -1.09 -12.77 11.89
CA LEU A 66 -0.67 -12.49 10.51
C LEU A 66 -1.42 -13.38 9.51
N LEU A 67 -2.54 -12.88 9.00
CA LEU A 67 -3.30 -13.56 7.95
C LEU A 67 -2.83 -13.16 6.53
N ASP A 68 -2.49 -14.14 5.68
CA ASP A 68 -2.40 -13.89 4.23
C ASP A 68 -3.80 -13.48 3.75
N TRP A 69 -3.88 -12.33 3.08
CA TRP A 69 -5.12 -11.84 2.51
C TRP A 69 -5.78 -12.85 1.54
N ARG A 70 -5.00 -13.76 0.93
CA ARG A 70 -5.52 -14.87 0.11
C ARG A 70 -6.29 -15.91 0.92
N GLU A 71 -6.00 -16.03 2.21
CA GLU A 71 -6.65 -16.96 3.13
C GLU A 71 -7.91 -16.33 3.73
N ARG A 72 -7.89 -15.01 3.99
CA ARG A 72 -9.06 -14.23 4.42
C ARG A 72 -10.27 -14.42 3.48
N GLU A 73 -10.05 -14.46 2.17
CA GLU A 73 -11.11 -14.66 1.18
C GLU A 73 -11.75 -16.07 1.24
N ARG A 74 -11.03 -17.07 1.74
CA ARG A 74 -11.56 -18.44 1.91
C ARG A 74 -12.48 -18.53 3.12
N GLU A 75 -12.19 -17.78 4.17
CA GLU A 75 -13.01 -17.70 5.38
C GLU A 75 -14.30 -16.90 5.14
N SER A 76 -14.22 -15.80 4.38
CA SER A 76 -15.39 -15.00 4.00
C SER A 76 -16.33 -15.72 3.05
N SER A 77 -15.81 -16.65 2.23
CA SER A 77 -16.59 -17.49 1.32
C SER A 77 -17.27 -18.68 2.02
N THR A 78 -16.88 -18.99 3.26
CA THR A 78 -17.39 -20.12 4.03
C THR A 78 -18.36 -19.69 5.14
N SER A 79 -18.55 -18.38 5.32
CA SER A 79 -19.44 -17.76 6.33
C SER A 79 -20.78 -17.30 5.76
#